data_AF-A0A9P5JUS5-F1
#
_entry.id   AF-A0A9P5JUS5-F1
#
_cell.length_a   1.000
_cell.length_b   1.000
_cell.length_c   1.000
_cell.angle_alpha   90.00
_cell.angle_beta   90.00
_cell.angle_gamma   90.00
#
_symmetry.space_group_name_H-M   'P 1'
#
loop_
_entity.id
_entity.type
_entity.pdbx_description
1 polymer ?
#
loop_
_entity_poly.entity_id
_entity_poly.type
_entity_poly.pdbx_seq_one_letter_code
_entity_poly.pdbx_strand_id
1 'polypeptide(L)'
;MSLLALLLSSLLFFSGFAAAGIYAPDCSLSWEWTFNTLGQNACTVAAFMMSTCSGGSFTINALPGPSYSYSGPSGSDDTDLCKCNTIAYSLLSACDACQGAEWISWAEYKYNCTTVLVPSEFPNPVPAGTSVPLWALIDVTVEGTWDPIEAAIVGDSPELGPGTIIG
;
A
#
# COMPACT_ATOMS: atom_id res chain seq x y z
N MET A 1 46.21 37.50 36.39
CA MET A 1 45.11 36.55 36.17
C MET A 1 43.84 37.33 35.87
N SER A 2 43.34 37.32 34.64
CA SER A 2 41.90 37.18 34.39
C SER A 2 41.70 36.85 32.92
N LEU A 3 40.98 35.76 32.67
CA LEU A 3 40.94 35.01 31.43
C LEU A 3 40.05 35.70 30.37
N LEU A 4 40.52 35.74 29.12
CA LEU A 4 39.66 35.90 27.94
C LEU A 4 38.81 34.62 27.79
N ALA A 5 37.50 34.73 27.94
CA ALA A 5 36.56 33.66 27.59
C ALA A 5 36.08 33.86 26.15
N LEU A 6 36.61 33.07 25.22
CA LEU A 6 36.11 32.95 23.85
C LEU A 6 34.86 32.06 23.86
N LEU A 7 33.69 32.65 23.63
CA LEU A 7 32.43 31.94 23.42
C LEU A 7 32.40 31.41 21.97
N LEU A 8 32.76 30.14 21.77
CA LEU A 8 32.46 29.43 20.52
C LEU A 8 30.98 29.05 20.52
N SER A 9 30.18 29.72 19.70
CA SER A 9 28.80 29.32 19.43
C SER A 9 28.80 28.20 18.39
N SER A 10 28.69 26.96 18.85
CA SER A 10 28.57 25.77 18.01
C SER A 10 27.21 25.77 17.30
N LEU A 11 27.20 26.15 16.02
CA LEU A 11 26.04 25.98 15.13
C LEU A 11 25.87 24.48 14.85
N LEU A 12 24.98 23.82 15.58
CA LEU A 12 24.49 22.48 15.24
C LEU A 12 23.62 22.60 13.99
N PHE A 13 24.19 22.33 12.83
CA PHE A 13 23.40 22.05 11.63
C PHE A 13 22.70 20.70 11.83
N PHE A 14 21.43 20.75 12.25
CA PHE A 14 20.54 19.60 12.11
C PHE A 14 20.31 19.41 10.61
N SER A 15 21.10 18.51 10.00
CA SER A 15 20.75 17.92 8.71
C SER A 15 19.45 17.14 8.94
N GLY A 16 18.31 17.77 8.65
CA GLY A 16 17.03 17.09 8.61
C GLY A 16 17.08 16.09 7.46
N PHE A 17 17.30 14.82 7.77
CA PHE A 17 17.01 13.75 6.84
C PHE A 17 15.49 13.75 6.68
N ALA A 18 14.98 14.15 5.52
CA ALA A 18 13.60 13.85 5.17
C ALA A 18 13.50 12.32 5.09
N ALA A 19 12.88 11.70 6.10
CA ALA A 19 12.50 10.30 5.98
C ALA A 19 11.52 10.19 4.79
N ALA A 20 11.77 9.25 3.89
CA ALA A 20 10.81 8.88 2.86
C ALA A 20 9.46 8.57 3.54
N GLY A 21 8.37 9.18 3.05
CA GLY A 21 7.07 9.14 3.71
C GLY A 21 6.11 8.13 3.07
N ILE A 22 5.34 7.46 3.93
CA ILE A 22 4.12 6.74 3.53
C ILE A 22 2.94 7.65 3.81
N TYR A 23 2.11 7.89 2.80
CA TYR A 23 0.85 8.62 2.93
C TYR A 23 -0.27 7.83 2.28
N ALA A 24 -1.37 7.66 3.01
CA ALA A 24 -2.57 6.99 2.56
C ALA A 24 -3.79 7.61 3.26
N PRO A 25 -4.98 7.61 2.64
CA PRO A 25 -6.19 8.09 3.30
C PRO A 25 -6.61 7.17 4.46
N ASP A 26 -7.32 7.78 5.42
CA ASP A 26 -8.01 7.03 6.46
C ASP A 26 -9.24 6.32 5.88
N CYS A 27 -9.61 5.21 6.51
CA CYS A 27 -10.80 4.42 6.16
C CYS A 27 -11.88 4.59 7.23
N SER A 28 -13.15 4.43 6.84
CA SER A 28 -14.25 4.35 7.81
C SER A 28 -14.07 3.16 8.76
N LEU A 29 -14.46 3.31 10.04
CA LEU A 29 -14.39 2.25 11.05
C LEU A 29 -15.27 1.04 10.71
N SER A 30 -16.24 1.19 9.80
CA SER A 30 -17.02 0.05 9.27
C SER A 30 -16.19 -0.98 8.49
N TRP A 31 -14.93 -0.65 8.18
CA TRP A 31 -13.98 -1.48 7.44
C TRP A 31 -12.81 -1.96 8.30
N GLU A 32 -12.87 -1.84 9.63
CA GLU A 32 -11.83 -2.32 10.55
C GLU A 32 -11.49 -3.81 10.37
N TRP A 33 -12.43 -4.62 9.90
CA TRP A 33 -12.20 -6.04 9.60
C TRP A 33 -11.17 -6.26 8.48
N THR A 34 -10.89 -5.25 7.65
CA THR A 34 -9.84 -5.30 6.62
C THR A 34 -8.46 -4.95 7.17
N PHE A 35 -8.39 -4.42 8.39
CA PHE A 35 -7.15 -3.88 8.93
C PHE A 35 -6.22 -5.04 9.28
N ASN A 36 -4.92 -4.77 9.19
CA ASN A 36 -3.95 -5.70 9.72
C ASN A 36 -3.82 -5.58 11.24
N THR A 37 -3.07 -6.49 11.87
CA THR A 37 -2.81 -6.51 13.31
C THR A 37 -2.03 -5.30 13.82
N LEU A 38 -1.44 -4.49 12.93
CA LEU A 38 -0.81 -3.21 13.25
C LEU A 38 -1.82 -2.05 13.26
N GLY A 39 -3.10 -2.32 13.01
CA GLY A 39 -4.17 -1.32 12.92
C GLY A 39 -4.12 -0.50 11.62
N GLN A 40 -3.46 -1.02 10.58
CA GLN A 40 -3.33 -0.33 9.31
C GLN A 40 -4.46 -0.74 8.37
N ASN A 41 -5.08 0.25 7.76
CA ASN A 41 -6.13 0.04 6.77
C ASN A 41 -5.57 -0.42 5.42
N ALA A 42 -6.45 -0.88 4.52
CA ALA A 42 -6.06 -1.38 3.20
C ALA A 42 -5.22 -0.37 2.38
N CYS A 43 -5.57 0.92 2.43
CA CYS A 43 -4.82 1.99 1.76
C CYS A 43 -3.38 2.09 2.28
N THR A 44 -3.21 2.01 3.60
CA THR A 44 -1.90 2.10 4.24
C THR A 44 -1.02 0.90 3.87
N VAL A 45 -1.58 -0.31 3.93
CA VAL A 45 -0.87 -1.53 3.52
C VAL A 45 -0.49 -1.46 2.04
N ALA A 46 -1.38 -0.99 1.16
CA ALA A 46 -1.10 -0.77 -0.26
C ALA A 46 0.09 0.20 -0.46
N ALA A 47 0.10 1.32 0.25
CA ALA A 47 1.16 2.32 0.14
C ALA A 47 2.51 1.76 0.62
N PHE A 48 2.53 0.99 1.71
CA PHE A 48 3.74 0.29 2.13
C PHE A 48 4.26 -0.67 1.07
N MET A 49 3.40 -1.54 0.52
CA MET A 49 3.80 -2.51 -0.50
C MET A 49 4.34 -1.82 -1.76
N MET A 50 3.63 -0.81 -2.29
CA MET A 50 4.09 -0.08 -3.49
C MET A 50 5.35 0.77 -3.25
N SER A 51 5.63 1.16 -2.00
CA SER A 51 6.83 1.91 -1.65
C SER A 51 8.12 1.12 -1.90
N THR A 52 8.08 -0.22 -1.92
CA THR A 52 9.27 -1.05 -2.13
C THR A 52 9.88 -0.87 -3.51
N CYS A 53 9.08 -0.47 -4.51
CA CYS A 53 9.56 -0.11 -5.85
C CYS A 53 9.81 1.41 -6.03
N SER A 54 9.46 2.23 -5.03
CA SER A 54 9.45 3.70 -5.13
C SER A 54 10.41 4.38 -4.15
N GLY A 55 11.56 3.74 -3.88
CA GLY A 55 12.59 4.29 -2.99
C GLY A 55 12.17 4.42 -1.51
N GLY A 56 11.16 3.65 -1.10
CA GLY A 56 10.64 3.66 0.28
C GLY A 56 9.60 4.75 0.57
N SER A 57 9.15 5.48 -0.44
CA SER A 57 8.02 6.43 -0.32
C SER A 57 6.88 6.06 -1.26
N PHE A 58 5.65 6.22 -0.80
CA PHE A 58 4.49 6.10 -1.66
C PHE A 58 3.34 6.95 -1.12
N THR A 59 2.53 7.49 -2.03
CA THR A 59 1.40 8.36 -1.70
C THR A 59 0.17 7.85 -2.42
N ILE A 60 -0.84 7.48 -1.65
CA ILE A 60 -2.19 7.23 -2.13
C ILE A 60 -3.02 8.44 -1.70
N ASN A 61 -3.61 9.13 -2.66
CA ASN A 61 -4.45 10.30 -2.38
C ASN A 61 -5.88 9.87 -2.11
N ALA A 62 -6.56 10.55 -1.18
CA ALA A 62 -7.97 10.34 -0.94
C ALA A 62 -8.80 10.53 -2.22
N LEU A 63 -9.80 9.67 -2.42
CA LEU A 63 -10.73 9.81 -3.52
C LEU A 63 -11.60 11.06 -3.33
N PRO A 64 -11.93 11.81 -4.41
CA PRO A 64 -12.79 12.99 -4.29
C PRO A 64 -14.24 12.68 -3.90
N GLY A 65 -14.69 11.43 -4.05
CA GLY A 65 -16.05 11.01 -3.75
C GLY A 65 -16.36 9.59 -4.25
N PRO A 66 -17.62 9.14 -4.09
CA PRO A 66 -18.02 7.75 -4.32
C PRO A 66 -18.00 7.31 -5.78
N SER A 67 -18.04 8.23 -6.74
CA SER A 67 -18.01 7.94 -8.18
C SER A 67 -16.59 7.85 -8.76
N TYR A 68 -15.57 7.80 -7.90
CA TYR A 68 -14.16 7.72 -8.28
C TYR A 68 -13.61 6.36 -7.87
N SER A 69 -12.55 5.94 -8.51
CA SER A 69 -11.83 4.71 -8.18
C SER A 69 -10.34 4.92 -8.42
N TYR A 70 -9.49 4.14 -7.76
CA TYR A 70 -8.09 4.06 -8.19
C TYR A 70 -8.02 3.42 -9.57
N SER A 71 -7.29 4.07 -10.48
CA SER A 71 -7.05 3.54 -11.81
C SER A 71 -5.98 2.45 -11.78
N GLY A 72 -6.01 1.60 -12.80
CA GLY A 72 -4.90 0.70 -13.10
C GLY A 72 -3.58 1.43 -13.43
N PRO A 73 -2.45 0.71 -13.43
CA PRO A 73 -1.18 1.23 -13.92
C PRO A 73 -1.31 1.78 -15.35
N SER A 74 -0.59 2.88 -15.61
CA SER A 74 -0.55 3.54 -16.92
C SER A 74 0.81 4.20 -17.17
N GLY A 75 1.25 4.27 -18.43
CA GLY A 75 2.43 5.03 -18.83
C GLY A 75 3.73 4.42 -18.29
N SER A 76 4.46 5.14 -17.44
CA SER A 76 5.69 4.62 -16.85
C SER A 76 5.45 3.45 -15.88
N ASP A 77 4.21 3.27 -15.42
CA ASP A 77 3.85 2.24 -14.45
C ASP A 77 3.45 0.91 -15.10
N ASP A 78 3.32 0.85 -16.43
CA ASP A 78 2.85 -0.33 -17.18
C ASP A 78 3.75 -1.57 -17.02
N THR A 79 5.01 -1.35 -16.62
CA THR A 79 6.01 -2.38 -16.36
C THR A 79 6.34 -2.53 -14.87
N ASP A 80 5.69 -1.76 -13.99
CA ASP A 80 5.96 -1.79 -12.54
C ASP A 80 5.23 -2.96 -11.88
N LEU A 81 5.96 -4.03 -11.61
CA LEU A 81 5.41 -5.24 -10.98
C LEU A 81 4.93 -5.01 -9.55
N CYS A 82 5.34 -3.94 -8.84
CA CYS A 82 4.75 -3.59 -7.54
C CYS A 82 3.30 -3.11 -7.67
N LYS A 83 2.88 -2.67 -8.86
CA LYS A 83 1.52 -2.21 -9.15
C LYS A 83 0.76 -3.24 -10.00
N CYS A 84 1.42 -3.85 -10.98
CA CYS A 84 0.84 -4.85 -11.87
C CYS A 84 0.77 -6.25 -11.23
N ASN A 85 0.04 -6.39 -10.12
CA ASN A 85 -0.20 -7.67 -9.45
C ASN A 85 -1.56 -7.70 -8.73
N THR A 86 -2.01 -8.89 -8.38
CA THR A 86 -3.32 -9.11 -7.75
C THR A 86 -3.38 -8.60 -6.30
N ILE A 87 -2.26 -8.58 -5.57
CA ILE A 87 -2.21 -8.08 -4.19
C ILE A 87 -2.43 -6.57 -4.17
N ALA A 88 -1.75 -5.81 -5.04
CA ALA A 88 -1.93 -4.38 -5.19
C ALA A 88 -3.37 -4.04 -5.59
N TYR A 89 -3.96 -4.81 -6.52
CA TYR A 89 -5.35 -4.67 -6.91
C TYR A 89 -6.33 -4.91 -5.74
N SER A 90 -6.16 -6.00 -4.99
CA SER A 90 -7.02 -6.31 -3.84
C SER A 90 -6.94 -5.22 -2.77
N LEU A 91 -5.73 -4.77 -2.43
CA LEU A 91 -5.53 -3.71 -1.44
C LEU A 91 -6.12 -2.36 -1.90
N LEU A 92 -5.98 -2.00 -3.18
CA LEU A 92 -6.56 -0.77 -3.73
C LEU A 92 -8.08 -0.86 -3.85
N SER A 93 -8.64 -2.00 -4.22
CA SER A 93 -10.09 -2.20 -4.29
C SER A 93 -10.75 -2.11 -2.92
N ALA A 94 -10.14 -2.71 -1.90
CA ALA A 94 -10.55 -2.53 -0.52
C ALA A 94 -10.38 -1.08 -0.04
N CYS A 95 -9.34 -0.37 -0.52
CA CYS A 95 -9.14 1.05 -0.25
C CYS A 95 -10.20 1.95 -0.91
N ASP A 96 -10.65 1.64 -2.14
CA ASP A 96 -11.79 2.30 -2.78
C ASP A 96 -13.05 2.10 -1.91
N ALA A 97 -13.34 0.84 -1.57
CA ALA A 97 -14.51 0.47 -0.78
C ALA A 97 -14.51 1.13 0.61
N CYS A 98 -13.36 1.19 1.28
CA CYS A 98 -13.24 1.75 2.62
C CYS A 98 -13.48 3.27 2.67
N GLN A 99 -13.23 3.96 1.55
CA GLN A 99 -13.49 5.38 1.35
C GLN A 99 -14.93 5.65 0.88
N GLY A 100 -15.74 4.60 0.71
CA GLY A 100 -17.13 4.67 0.26
C GLY A 100 -17.28 4.79 -1.26
N ALA A 101 -16.27 4.36 -2.02
CA ALA A 101 -16.28 4.39 -3.47
C ALA A 101 -16.36 2.99 -4.09
N GLU A 102 -16.61 2.94 -5.39
CA GLU A 102 -16.61 1.69 -6.17
C GLU A 102 -15.20 1.39 -6.70
N TRP A 103 -14.88 0.11 -6.85
CA TRP A 103 -13.63 -0.36 -7.44
C TRP A 103 -13.86 -0.86 -8.87
N ILE A 104 -12.82 -0.76 -9.69
CA ILE A 104 -12.84 -1.28 -11.07
C ILE A 104 -12.60 -2.79 -11.10
N SER A 105 -12.96 -3.42 -12.22
CA SER A 105 -12.66 -4.84 -12.42
C SER A 105 -11.15 -5.10 -12.53
N TRP A 106 -10.72 -6.34 -12.27
CA TRP A 106 -9.33 -6.75 -12.49
C TRP A 106 -8.89 -6.52 -13.94
N ALA A 107 -9.78 -6.77 -14.90
CA ALA A 107 -9.51 -6.59 -16.32
C ALA A 107 -9.20 -5.12 -16.68
N GLU A 108 -9.96 -4.18 -16.10
CA GLU A 108 -9.70 -2.74 -16.27
C GLU A 108 -8.44 -2.30 -15.55
N TYR A 109 -8.21 -2.80 -14.33
CA TYR A 109 -7.01 -2.46 -13.56
C TYR A 109 -5.73 -2.87 -14.28
N LYS A 110 -5.65 -4.10 -14.80
CA LYS A 110 -4.44 -4.60 -15.47
C LYS A 110 -4.31 -4.16 -16.93
N TYR A 111 -5.23 -3.33 -17.45
CA TYR A 111 -5.39 -3.12 -18.89
C TYR A 111 -4.09 -2.73 -19.62
N ASN A 112 -3.26 -1.85 -19.03
CA ASN A 112 -1.99 -1.44 -19.62
C ASN A 112 -0.77 -2.24 -19.12
N CYS A 113 -0.95 -3.13 -18.14
CA CYS A 113 0.16 -3.92 -17.60
C CYS A 113 0.73 -4.85 -18.67
N THR A 114 2.02 -4.72 -18.98
CA THR A 114 2.68 -5.60 -19.97
C THR A 114 2.96 -7.00 -19.41
N THR A 115 3.11 -7.09 -18.09
CA THR A 115 3.31 -8.33 -17.35
C THR A 115 2.59 -8.18 -16.02
N VAL A 116 1.95 -9.24 -15.55
CA VAL A 116 1.24 -9.26 -14.27
C VAL A 116 1.74 -10.41 -13.41
N LEU A 117 1.83 -10.19 -12.10
CA LEU A 117 2.08 -11.25 -11.12
C LEU A 117 0.76 -11.77 -10.57
N VAL A 118 0.49 -13.04 -10.83
CA VAL A 118 -0.79 -13.69 -10.55
C VAL A 118 -0.61 -15.19 -10.28
N PRO A 119 -1.46 -15.77 -9.41
CA PRO A 119 -2.17 -15.11 -8.32
C PRO A 119 -1.24 -14.90 -7.11
N SER A 120 -1.51 -13.88 -6.30
CA SER A 120 -0.94 -13.78 -4.94
C SER A 120 0.59 -13.76 -4.91
N GLU A 121 1.20 -13.07 -5.87
CA GLU A 121 2.65 -12.90 -6.00
C GLU A 121 3.02 -11.42 -5.88
N PHE A 122 4.15 -11.12 -5.22
CA PHE A 122 4.69 -9.75 -5.12
C PHE A 122 6.21 -9.76 -5.36
N PRO A 123 6.78 -8.79 -6.10
CA PRO A 123 8.18 -8.88 -6.54
C PRO A 123 9.21 -8.65 -5.42
N ASN A 124 8.77 -8.13 -4.27
CA ASN A 124 9.63 -7.77 -3.15
C ASN A 124 9.15 -8.44 -1.85
N PRO A 125 10.03 -8.59 -0.85
CA PRO A 125 9.59 -8.97 0.48
C PRO A 125 8.63 -7.92 1.08
N VAL A 126 7.76 -8.35 2.00
CA VAL A 126 6.94 -7.43 2.81
C VAL A 126 7.88 -6.43 3.52
N PRO A 127 7.68 -5.11 3.37
CA PRO A 127 8.57 -4.12 3.97
C PRO A 127 8.41 -4.03 5.48
N ALA A 128 9.42 -3.46 6.14
CA ALA A 128 9.31 -3.13 7.55
C ALA A 128 8.18 -2.11 7.80
N GLY A 129 7.45 -2.30 8.90
CA GLY A 129 6.39 -1.39 9.30
C GLY A 129 4.99 -1.74 8.77
N THR A 130 4.84 -2.82 7.99
CA THR A 130 3.52 -3.33 7.59
C THR A 130 3.42 -4.85 7.76
N SER A 131 2.21 -5.38 7.66
CA SER A 131 1.92 -6.79 7.46
C SER A 131 0.78 -6.91 6.47
N VAL A 132 0.84 -7.91 5.58
CA VAL A 132 -0.18 -8.11 4.53
C VAL A 132 -1.26 -9.04 5.08
N PRO A 133 -2.53 -8.58 5.17
CA PRO A 133 -3.65 -9.43 5.54
C PRO A 133 -3.87 -10.57 4.56
N LEU A 134 -4.27 -11.75 5.05
CA LEU A 134 -4.51 -12.92 4.21
C LEU A 134 -5.55 -12.67 3.11
N TRP A 135 -6.61 -11.92 3.39
CA TRP A 135 -7.65 -11.59 2.41
C TRP A 135 -7.10 -10.88 1.17
N ALA A 136 -5.95 -10.20 1.25
CA ALA A 136 -5.35 -9.52 0.10
C ALA A 136 -4.72 -10.51 -0.90
N LEU A 137 -4.55 -11.78 -0.51
CA LEU A 137 -4.00 -12.86 -1.31
C LEU A 137 -5.08 -13.73 -1.98
N ILE A 138 -6.34 -13.32 -1.94
CA ILE A 138 -7.41 -14.01 -2.68
C ILE A 138 -7.15 -13.91 -4.19
N ASP A 139 -7.37 -15.01 -4.92
CA ASP A 139 -7.24 -15.05 -6.37
C ASP A 139 -8.45 -14.40 -7.06
N VAL A 140 -8.36 -13.07 -7.21
CA VAL A 140 -9.36 -12.25 -7.92
C VAL A 140 -9.44 -12.55 -9.42
N THR A 141 -8.55 -13.39 -9.98
CA THR A 141 -8.57 -13.70 -11.42
C THR A 141 -9.69 -14.67 -11.78
N VAL A 142 -10.25 -15.38 -10.79
CA VAL A 142 -11.38 -16.31 -10.96
C VAL A 142 -12.68 -15.55 -11.24
N GLU A 143 -13.07 -14.66 -10.33
CA GLU A 143 -14.30 -13.86 -10.45
C GLU A 143 -14.09 -12.56 -11.25
N GLY A 144 -12.83 -12.19 -11.51
CA GLY A 144 -12.46 -10.98 -12.25
C GLY A 144 -12.63 -9.69 -11.46
N THR A 145 -12.90 -9.77 -10.17
CA THR A 145 -13.06 -8.63 -9.27
C THR A 145 -12.72 -9.01 -7.83
N TRP A 146 -12.43 -8.01 -7.00
CA TRP A 146 -12.35 -8.18 -5.55
C TRP A 146 -13.76 -8.28 -4.94
N ASP A 147 -13.97 -9.24 -4.03
CA ASP A 147 -15.24 -9.44 -3.32
C ASP A 147 -15.06 -9.18 -1.80
N PRO A 148 -15.72 -8.15 -1.22
CA PRO A 148 -15.64 -7.87 0.21
C PRO A 148 -16.23 -8.99 1.08
N ILE A 149 -17.20 -9.77 0.58
CA ILE A 149 -17.81 -10.88 1.34
C ILE A 149 -16.81 -12.02 1.46
N GLU A 150 -16.17 -12.41 0.36
CA GLU A 150 -15.12 -13.42 0.37
C GLU A 150 -13.93 -12.97 1.23
N ALA A 151 -13.48 -11.73 1.06
CA ALA A 151 -12.41 -11.14 1.85
C ALA A 151 -12.71 -11.17 3.36
N ALA A 152 -13.95 -10.87 3.76
CA ALA A 152 -14.36 -10.93 5.16
C ALA A 152 -14.41 -12.36 5.72
N ILE A 153 -14.72 -13.36 4.89
CA ILE A 153 -14.70 -14.78 5.28
C ILE A 153 -13.27 -15.28 5.48
N VAL A 154 -12.35 -14.90 4.59
CA VAL A 154 -10.93 -15.25 4.68
C VAL A 154 -10.27 -14.54 5.87
N GLY A 155 -10.57 -13.26 6.06
CA GLY A 155 -10.04 -12.46 7.16
C GLY A 155 -8.56 -12.08 7.01
N ASP A 156 -8.01 -11.50 8.07
CA ASP A 156 -6.64 -10.99 8.08
C ASP A 156 -5.57 -12.08 8.33
N SER A 157 -5.93 -13.18 8.99
CA SER A 157 -4.96 -14.11 9.58
C SER A 157 -4.82 -15.44 8.82
N PRO A 158 -3.60 -16.01 8.69
CA PRO A 158 -2.32 -15.43 9.12
C PRO A 158 -1.84 -14.29 8.21
N GLU A 159 -1.31 -13.24 8.82
CA GLU A 159 -0.68 -12.13 8.10
C GLU A 159 0.74 -12.46 7.67
N LEU A 160 1.16 -11.91 6.53
CA LEU A 160 2.54 -11.97 6.07
C LEU A 160 3.29 -10.75 6.61
N GLY A 161 4.14 -10.98 7.62
CA GLY A 161 4.93 -9.94 8.27
C GLY A 161 6.21 -9.57 7.50
N PRO A 162 6.98 -8.57 8.00
CA PRO A 162 8.17 -8.06 7.34
C PRO A 162 9.21 -9.13 6.98
N GLY A 163 9.78 -9.01 5.77
CA GLY A 163 10.79 -9.93 5.24
C GLY A 163 10.22 -11.20 4.59
N THR A 164 8.91 -11.42 4.68
CA THR A 164 8.24 -12.53 4.00
C THR A 164 8.27 -12.33 2.48
N ILE A 165 8.69 -13.35 1.74
CA ILE A 165 8.56 -13.40 0.28
C ILE A 165 7.18 -13.96 -0.06
N ILE A 166 6.47 -13.27 -0.95
CA ILE A 166 5.15 -13.70 -1.42
C ILE A 166 5.31 -14.24 -2.85
N GLY A 167 5.27 -15.57 -2.99
CA GLY A 167 5.42 -16.25 -4.28
C GLY A 167 5.22 -17.76 -4.18
#